data_AF-A0A5C9BA51-F1
#
_entry.id   AF-A0A5C9BA51-F1
#
_cell.length_a   1.000
_cell.length_b   1.000
_cell.length_c   1.000
_cell.angle_alpha   90.00
_cell.angle_beta   90.00
_cell.angle_gamma   90.00
#
_symmetry.space_group_name_H-M   'P 1'
#
loop_
_entity.id
_entity.type
_entity.pdbx_description
1 polymer ?
#
loop_
_entity_poly.entity_id
_entity_poly.type
_entity_poly.pdbx_seq_one_letter_code
_entity_poly.pdbx_strand_id
1 'polypeptide(L)'
;EEIEPEVDEKGFLEIALSVLNAVAEVAGDSPPIFGQQCVIRCLAKPVAIQHSIDLLAGKVSNVLNAIEPFGRPPAFFGIRFRFPPVTISDPDGPDDAEPEEREDFVSLRFETWAQDIEQVWMEISAAKVFDNPIDVTETEKIAANFREAYEFLTEKGVGFLNQFDINGKEEKS
;
A
#
# COMPACT_ATOMS: atom_id res chain seq x y z
N GLU A 1 12.60 13.08 -6.56
CA GLU A 1 12.57 14.11 -5.51
C GLU A 1 11.57 13.61 -4.49
N GLU A 2 12.02 13.36 -3.27
CA GLU A 2 11.14 12.92 -2.19
C GLU A 2 10.31 14.13 -1.79
N ILE A 3 8.99 14.06 -2.00
CA ILE A 3 8.09 15.13 -1.55
C ILE A 3 8.01 15.00 -0.03
N GLU A 4 8.49 15.99 0.70
CA GLU A 4 8.31 16.02 2.16
C GLU A 4 6.81 15.94 2.47
N PRO A 5 6.40 15.06 3.40
CA PRO A 5 5.00 14.92 3.74
C PRO A 5 4.48 16.25 4.34
N GLU A 6 3.26 16.63 3.98
CA GLU A 6 2.61 17.85 4.52
C GLU A 6 2.47 17.79 6.05
N VAL A 7 2.41 16.57 6.59
CA VAL A 7 2.34 16.28 8.03
C VAL A 7 3.29 15.12 8.33
N ASP A 8 4.23 15.33 9.24
CA ASP A 8 5.13 14.28 9.72
C ASP A 8 4.41 13.30 10.67
N GLU A 9 5.08 12.21 11.07
CA GLU A 9 4.50 11.20 11.98
C GLU A 9 3.95 11.84 13.25
N LYS A 10 4.66 12.82 13.82
CA LYS A 10 4.28 13.49 15.06
C LYS A 10 3.02 14.35 14.87
N GLY A 11 2.97 15.15 13.81
CA GLY A 11 1.81 15.96 13.49
C GLY A 11 0.57 15.11 13.22
N PHE A 12 0.74 13.95 12.58
CA PHE A 12 -0.36 13.00 12.37
C PHE A 12 -0.89 12.46 13.69
N LEU A 13 0.00 12.12 14.63
CA LEU A 13 -0.39 11.66 15.97
C LEU A 13 -1.10 12.74 16.76
N GLU A 14 -0.66 13.99 16.69
CA GLU A 14 -1.34 15.13 17.34
C GLU A 14 -2.76 15.32 16.81
N ILE A 15 -2.97 15.20 15.50
CA ILE A 15 -4.30 15.24 14.88
C ILE A 15 -5.16 14.06 15.33
N ALA A 16 -4.62 12.84 15.30
CA ALA A 16 -5.33 11.64 15.73
C ALA A 16 -5.77 11.77 17.20
N LEU A 17 -4.87 12.18 18.10
CA LEU A 17 -5.17 12.45 19.50
C LEU A 17 -6.29 13.46 19.69
N SER A 18 -6.26 14.57 18.94
CA SER A 18 -7.29 15.61 19.00
C SER A 18 -8.67 15.05 18.63
N VAL A 19 -8.75 14.26 17.55
CA VAL A 19 -9.99 13.60 17.13
C VAL A 19 -10.48 12.61 18.19
N LEU A 20 -9.59 11.79 18.73
CA LEU A 20 -9.94 10.79 19.75
C LEU A 20 -10.46 11.44 21.04
N ASN A 21 -9.81 12.51 21.51
CA ASN A 21 -10.28 13.26 22.67
C ASN A 21 -11.67 13.87 22.43
N ALA A 22 -11.90 14.45 21.24
CA ALA A 22 -13.21 15.00 20.88
C ALA A 22 -14.30 13.92 20.83
N VAL A 23 -13.99 12.73 20.33
CA VAL A 23 -14.91 11.58 20.31
C VAL A 23 -15.20 11.06 21.71
N ALA A 24 -14.20 11.01 22.60
CA ALA A 24 -14.38 10.60 23.99
C ALA A 24 -15.35 11.54 24.76
N GLU A 25 -15.38 12.83 24.43
CA GLU A 25 -16.30 13.81 25.04
C GLU A 25 -17.79 13.57 24.67
N VAL A 26 -18.07 12.88 23.56
CA VAL A 26 -19.44 12.59 23.07
C VAL A 26 -19.83 11.11 23.20
N ALA A 27 -19.02 10.28 23.87
CA ALA A 27 -19.14 8.81 23.93
C ALA A 27 -20.44 8.22 24.55
N GLY A 28 -21.43 9.05 24.86
CA GLY A 28 -22.76 8.62 25.31
C GLY A 28 -23.74 8.21 24.19
N ASP A 29 -23.54 8.66 22.95
CA ASP A 29 -24.59 8.60 21.90
C ASP A 29 -24.26 7.71 20.67
N SER A 30 -23.06 7.14 20.56
CA SER A 30 -22.74 6.20 19.46
C SER A 30 -21.50 5.36 19.79
N PRO A 31 -21.49 4.03 19.51
CA PRO A 31 -20.26 3.26 19.54
C PRO A 31 -19.35 3.79 18.41
N PRO A 32 -18.15 4.33 18.70
CA PRO A 32 -17.30 4.84 17.64
C PRO A 32 -16.55 3.64 17.05
N ILE A 33 -17.10 3.06 15.99
CA ILE A 33 -16.27 2.30 15.05
C ILE A 33 -15.28 3.32 14.48
N PHE A 34 -14.00 3.11 14.77
CA PHE A 34 -12.95 3.93 14.20
C PHE A 34 -12.28 3.16 13.07
N GLY A 35 -12.11 3.82 11.94
CA GLY A 35 -11.33 3.30 10.82
C GLY A 35 -10.17 4.25 10.52
N GLN A 36 -8.97 3.70 10.42
CA GLN A 36 -7.81 4.42 9.92
C GLN A 36 -7.49 3.92 8.51
N GLN A 37 -7.33 4.85 7.57
CA GLN A 37 -6.74 4.55 6.27
C GLN A 37 -5.44 5.33 6.11
N CYS A 38 -4.34 4.60 5.92
CA CYS A 38 -3.05 5.16 5.53
C CYS A 38 -2.87 4.99 4.02
N VAL A 39 -2.52 6.07 3.32
CA VAL A 39 -2.19 6.03 1.89
C VAL A 39 -0.85 6.71 1.69
N ILE A 40 0.13 5.96 1.20
CA ILE A 40 1.47 6.46 0.92
C ILE A 40 1.75 6.27 -0.56
N ARG A 41 2.29 7.31 -1.18
CA ARG A 41 2.57 7.36 -2.62
C ARG A 41 4.02 7.72 -2.84
N CYS A 42 4.65 7.08 -3.81
CA CYS A 42 5.98 7.45 -4.26
C CYS A 42 6.15 7.26 -5.77
N LEU A 43 7.22 7.83 -6.29
CA LEU A 43 7.67 7.63 -7.66
C LEU A 43 8.96 6.83 -7.63
N ALA A 44 8.96 5.67 -8.28
CA ALA A 44 10.15 4.87 -8.50
C ALA A 44 10.64 5.06 -9.94
N LYS A 45 11.95 5.16 -10.13
CA LYS A 45 12.59 5.19 -11.44
C LYS A 45 13.39 3.91 -11.65
N PRO A 46 12.88 2.95 -12.46
CA PRO A 46 13.64 1.79 -12.89
C PRO A 46 14.96 2.21 -13.57
N VAL A 47 16.01 1.43 -13.36
CA VAL A 47 17.38 1.67 -13.83
C VAL A 47 17.61 1.05 -15.20
N ALA A 48 17.12 -0.17 -15.44
CA ALA A 48 17.35 -0.90 -16.68
C ALA A 48 16.29 -0.60 -17.74
N ILE A 49 15.04 -0.38 -17.31
CA ILE A 49 13.92 -0.23 -18.22
C ILE A 49 13.60 1.25 -18.42
N GLN A 50 13.64 1.70 -19.68
CA GLN A 50 13.40 3.10 -20.06
C GLN A 50 11.92 3.48 -20.03
N HIS A 51 11.01 2.52 -20.19
CA HIS A 51 9.58 2.79 -20.22
C HIS A 51 8.84 1.96 -19.17
N SER A 52 8.16 2.63 -18.25
CA SER A 52 7.34 2.01 -17.19
C SER A 52 6.31 1.02 -17.73
N ILE A 53 5.78 1.25 -18.94
CA ILE A 53 4.87 0.31 -19.59
C ILE A 53 5.54 -1.02 -19.96
N ASP A 54 6.80 -1.00 -20.41
CA ASP A 54 7.54 -2.23 -20.74
C ASP A 54 7.84 -3.03 -19.48
N LEU A 55 8.11 -2.35 -18.37
CA LEU A 55 8.25 -2.98 -17.06
C LEU A 55 6.92 -3.59 -16.61
N LEU A 56 5.85 -2.81 -16.51
CA LEU A 56 4.60 -3.26 -15.91
C LEU A 56 3.83 -4.23 -16.83
N ALA A 57 3.57 -3.86 -18.09
CA ALA A 57 2.83 -4.69 -19.03
C ALA A 57 3.68 -5.85 -19.58
N GLY A 58 4.99 -5.63 -19.76
CA GLY A 58 5.91 -6.64 -20.29
C GLY A 58 6.45 -7.57 -19.21
N LYS A 59 7.20 -7.06 -18.24
CA LYS A 59 7.92 -7.91 -17.27
C LYS A 59 7.06 -8.38 -16.10
N VAL A 60 6.25 -7.49 -15.53
CA VAL A 60 5.48 -7.83 -14.31
C VAL A 60 4.25 -8.67 -14.66
N SER A 61 3.49 -8.28 -15.69
CA SER A 61 2.22 -8.94 -16.03
C SER A 61 2.26 -9.82 -17.29
N ASN A 62 3.28 -9.66 -18.15
CA ASN A 62 3.44 -10.41 -19.40
C ASN A 62 2.21 -10.35 -20.34
N VAL A 63 1.58 -9.17 -20.43
CA VAL A 63 0.41 -8.91 -21.28
C VAL A 63 0.71 -8.02 -22.48
N LEU A 64 1.99 -7.70 -22.74
CA LEU A 64 2.38 -6.78 -23.82
C LEU A 64 1.86 -7.24 -25.20
N ASN A 65 1.86 -8.54 -25.48
CA ASN A 65 1.30 -9.07 -26.73
C ASN A 65 -0.24 -9.05 -26.73
N ALA A 66 -0.87 -9.13 -25.57
CA ALA A 66 -2.33 -9.06 -25.44
C ALA A 66 -2.88 -7.64 -25.61
N ILE A 67 -2.03 -6.61 -25.48
CA ILE A 67 -2.41 -5.22 -25.75
C ILE A 67 -2.17 -4.81 -27.22
N GLU A 68 -1.43 -5.60 -28.01
CA GLU A 68 -1.18 -5.34 -29.43
C GLU A 68 -2.47 -5.16 -30.27
N PRO A 69 -3.56 -5.92 -30.07
CA PRO A 69 -4.80 -5.77 -30.84
C PRO A 69 -5.46 -4.39 -30.71
N PHE A 70 -5.13 -3.60 -29.69
CA PHE A 70 -5.62 -2.22 -29.55
C PHE A 70 -4.89 -1.23 -30.47
N GLY A 71 -3.87 -1.68 -31.20
CA GLY A 71 -3.15 -0.92 -32.24
C GLY A 71 -2.21 0.17 -31.71
N ARG A 72 -2.20 0.42 -30.40
CA ARG A 72 -1.26 1.29 -29.70
C ARG A 72 -1.20 0.92 -28.20
N PRO A 73 -0.05 1.07 -27.54
CA PRO A 73 0.03 0.88 -26.09
C PRO A 73 -0.90 1.88 -25.38
N PRO A 74 -1.57 1.48 -24.29
CA PRO A 74 -2.40 2.40 -23.52
C PRO A 74 -1.53 3.52 -22.93
N ALA A 75 -2.08 4.74 -22.87
CA ALA A 75 -1.41 5.88 -22.23
C ALA A 75 -1.23 5.69 -20.71
N PHE A 76 -1.98 4.74 -20.14
CA PHE A 76 -1.95 4.41 -18.73
C PHE A 76 -2.10 2.91 -18.56
N PHE A 77 -1.18 2.31 -17.81
CA PHE A 77 -1.25 0.91 -17.43
C PHE A 77 -0.95 0.79 -15.93
N GLY A 78 -1.73 -0.03 -15.23
CA GLY A 78 -1.60 -0.21 -13.80
C GLY A 78 -1.93 -1.62 -13.34
N ILE A 79 -1.28 -2.04 -12.26
CA ILE A 79 -1.48 -3.32 -11.61
C ILE A 79 -1.80 -3.05 -10.14
N ARG A 80 -2.81 -3.73 -9.61
CA ARG A 80 -3.17 -3.67 -8.19
C ARG A 80 -3.11 -5.06 -7.59
N PHE A 81 -2.29 -5.19 -6.55
CA PHE A 81 -2.25 -6.34 -5.68
C PHE A 81 -3.09 -6.02 -4.44
N ARG A 82 -3.95 -6.97 -4.05
CA ARG A 82 -4.70 -6.89 -2.80
C ARG A 82 -4.26 -8.06 -1.93
N PHE A 83 -3.75 -7.73 -0.76
CA PHE A 83 -3.34 -8.71 0.23
C PHE A 83 -4.48 -8.86 1.23
N PRO A 84 -4.96 -10.09 1.49
CA PRO A 84 -5.91 -10.32 2.57
C PRO A 84 -5.27 -9.95 3.91
N PRO A 85 -6.07 -9.65 4.94
CA PRO A 85 -5.54 -9.50 6.29
C PRO A 85 -4.80 -10.78 6.68
N VAL A 86 -3.70 -10.64 7.41
CA VAL A 86 -3.02 -11.78 8.01
C VAL A 86 -3.98 -12.31 9.08
N THR A 87 -4.74 -13.36 8.76
CA THR A 87 -5.33 -14.21 9.78
C THR A 87 -4.16 -14.81 10.54
N ILE A 88 -3.79 -14.20 11.66
CA ILE A 88 -2.95 -14.87 12.64
C ILE A 88 -3.83 -15.99 13.17
N SER A 89 -3.81 -17.15 12.50
CA SER A 89 -4.24 -18.40 13.09
C SER A 89 -3.33 -18.60 14.29
N ASP A 90 -3.85 -18.31 15.47
CA ASP A 90 -3.19 -18.56 16.74
C ASP A 90 -2.73 -20.03 16.71
N PRO A 91 -1.41 -20.33 16.67
CA PRO A 91 -0.93 -21.71 16.53
C PRO A 91 -1.31 -22.59 17.73
N ASP A 92 -1.76 -21.98 18.83
CA ASP A 92 -2.26 -22.65 20.04
C ASP A 92 -3.78 -22.50 20.23
N GLY A 93 -4.48 -21.89 19.26
CA GLY A 93 -5.95 -21.77 19.26
C GLY A 93 -6.63 -23.05 18.78
N PRO A 94 -7.89 -23.32 19.17
CA PRO A 94 -8.63 -24.45 18.64
C PRO A 94 -8.76 -24.33 17.11
N ASP A 95 -8.41 -25.40 16.38
CA ASP A 95 -8.45 -25.56 14.90
C ASP A 95 -9.81 -25.20 14.24
N ASP A 96 -10.84 -24.88 15.02
CA ASP A 96 -12.21 -24.60 14.59
C ASP A 96 -12.64 -23.12 14.77
N ALA A 97 -11.71 -22.20 15.05
CA ALA A 97 -12.06 -20.77 15.05
C ALA A 97 -12.35 -20.33 13.60
N GLU A 98 -13.61 -20.00 13.29
CA GLU A 98 -13.95 -19.36 12.02
C GLU A 98 -13.09 -18.09 11.86
N PRO A 99 -12.46 -17.87 10.69
CA PRO A 99 -11.64 -16.70 10.48
C PRO A 99 -12.52 -15.47 10.72
N GLU A 100 -12.25 -14.71 11.77
CA GLU A 100 -12.86 -13.40 11.96
C GLU A 100 -12.61 -12.61 10.67
N GLU A 101 -13.70 -12.19 10.00
CA GLU A 101 -13.66 -11.32 8.83
C GLU A 101 -13.09 -9.96 9.27
N ARG A 102 -11.77 -9.88 9.41
CA ARG A 102 -11.10 -8.58 9.58
C ARG A 102 -11.28 -7.80 8.29
N GLU A 103 -11.82 -6.59 8.39
CA GLU A 103 -11.94 -5.68 7.26
C GLU A 103 -10.60 -5.02 6.88
N ASP A 104 -9.53 -5.32 7.63
CA ASP A 104 -8.19 -4.83 7.36
C ASP A 104 -7.71 -5.33 6.00
N PHE A 105 -7.23 -4.42 5.15
CA PHE A 105 -6.63 -4.80 3.88
C PHE A 105 -5.43 -3.92 3.56
N VAL A 106 -4.48 -4.53 2.87
CA VAL A 106 -3.34 -3.83 2.29
C VAL A 106 -3.43 -3.98 0.78
N SER A 107 -3.42 -2.87 0.06
CA SER A 107 -3.39 -2.87 -1.40
C SER A 107 -2.18 -2.11 -1.91
N LEU A 108 -1.38 -2.76 -2.76
CA LEU A 108 -0.25 -2.15 -3.45
C LEU A 108 -0.60 -1.96 -4.91
N ARG A 109 -0.42 -0.74 -5.42
CA ARG A 109 -0.72 -0.35 -6.79
C ARG A 109 0.53 0.18 -7.46
N PHE A 110 0.75 -0.23 -8.70
CA PHE A 110 1.84 0.21 -9.55
C PHE A 110 1.28 0.73 -10.85
N GLU A 111 1.67 1.93 -11.28
CA GLU A 111 1.12 2.56 -12.48
C GLU A 111 2.19 3.31 -13.27
N THR A 112 1.99 3.38 -14.59
CA THR A 112 2.74 4.30 -15.44
C THR A 112 2.46 5.75 -15.04
N TRP A 113 3.49 6.58 -14.98
CA TRP A 113 3.33 8.00 -14.69
C TRP A 113 3.25 8.84 -15.97
N ALA A 114 2.14 9.54 -16.18
CA ALA A 114 1.87 10.24 -17.44
C ALA A 114 2.83 11.41 -17.72
N GLN A 115 3.42 11.98 -16.67
CA GLN A 115 4.32 13.13 -16.72
C GLN A 115 5.77 12.71 -16.99
N ASP A 116 6.13 11.46 -16.67
CA ASP A 116 7.45 10.89 -16.95
C ASP A 116 7.32 9.39 -17.19
N ILE A 117 7.45 8.98 -18.46
CA ILE A 117 7.29 7.59 -18.89
C ILE A 117 8.36 6.67 -18.29
N GLU A 118 9.48 7.21 -17.82
CA GLU A 118 10.55 6.46 -17.15
C GLU A 118 10.20 6.17 -15.69
N GLN A 119 9.11 6.74 -15.15
CA GLN A 119 8.73 6.56 -13.75
C GLN A 119 7.50 5.66 -13.58
N VAL A 120 7.54 4.90 -12.50
CA VAL A 120 6.43 4.12 -11.97
C VAL A 120 5.89 4.82 -10.75
N TRP A 121 4.63 5.20 -10.79
CA TRP A 121 3.90 5.64 -9.61
C TRP A 121 3.50 4.42 -8.78
N MET A 122 3.72 4.52 -7.48
CA MET A 122 3.42 3.46 -6.52
C MET A 122 2.51 4.01 -5.44
N GLU A 123 1.53 3.22 -5.01
CA GLU A 123 0.65 3.53 -3.89
C GLU A 123 0.42 2.31 -3.03
N ILE A 124 0.65 2.44 -1.73
CA ILE A 124 0.15 1.51 -0.72
C ILE A 124 -1.07 2.15 -0.07
N SER A 125 -2.13 1.37 0.09
CA SER A 125 -3.25 1.73 0.96
C SER A 125 -3.42 0.63 2.01
N ALA A 126 -3.29 1.00 3.27
CA ALA A 126 -3.49 0.13 4.41
C ALA A 126 -4.68 0.66 5.22
N ALA A 127 -5.72 -0.16 5.34
CA ALA A 127 -6.89 0.13 6.16
C ALA A 127 -6.85 -0.72 7.43
N LYS A 128 -7.17 -0.08 8.56
CA LYS A 128 -7.31 -0.74 9.86
C LYS A 128 -8.61 -0.31 10.53
N VAL A 129 -9.46 -1.28 10.85
CA VAL A 129 -10.72 -1.05 11.58
C VAL A 129 -10.54 -1.45 13.03
N PHE A 130 -11.13 -0.68 13.95
CA PHE A 130 -11.02 -0.90 15.38
C PHE A 130 -12.41 -1.21 15.94
N ASP A 131 -12.55 -2.40 16.53
CA ASP A 131 -13.84 -2.95 17.01
C ASP A 131 -14.31 -2.36 18.35
N ASN A 132 -13.42 -1.65 19.05
CA ASN A 132 -13.70 -1.01 20.32
C ASN A 132 -13.49 0.51 20.23
N PRO A 133 -14.14 1.31 21.09
CA PRO A 133 -13.85 2.74 21.18
C PRO A 133 -12.36 2.94 21.35
N ILE A 134 -11.73 3.63 20.40
CA ILE A 134 -10.31 3.91 20.48
C ILE A 134 -10.03 4.78 21.69
N ASP A 135 -9.17 4.27 22.57
CA ASP A 135 -8.59 5.03 23.66
C ASP A 135 -7.27 5.68 23.19
N VAL A 136 -6.85 6.74 23.88
CA VAL A 136 -5.56 7.41 23.70
C VAL A 136 -4.39 6.41 23.76
N THR A 137 -4.54 5.31 24.50
CA THR A 137 -3.55 4.22 24.60
C THR A 137 -3.36 3.43 23.30
N GLU A 138 -4.29 3.52 22.35
CA GLU A 138 -4.26 2.82 21.07
C GLU A 138 -3.55 3.63 19.96
N THR A 139 -3.07 4.85 20.27
CA THR A 139 -2.30 5.70 19.35
C THR A 139 -1.03 5.03 18.84
N GLU A 140 -0.43 4.14 19.64
CA GLU A 140 0.71 3.31 19.20
C GLU A 140 0.33 2.37 18.06
N LYS A 141 -0.90 1.83 18.03
CA LYS A 141 -1.37 0.96 16.94
C LYS A 141 -1.64 1.75 15.66
N ILE A 142 -2.08 3.00 15.79
CA ILE A 142 -2.25 3.95 14.68
C ILE A 142 -0.88 4.30 14.07
N ALA A 143 0.12 4.58 14.92
CA ALA A 143 1.49 4.83 14.50
C ALA A 143 2.12 3.60 13.82
N ALA A 144 1.90 2.42 14.39
CA ALA A 144 2.39 1.16 13.85
C ALA A 144 1.85 0.91 12.43
N ASN A 145 0.54 1.10 12.20
CA ASN A 145 -0.05 0.95 10.87
C ASN A 145 0.59 1.88 9.83
N PHE A 146 0.91 3.13 10.21
CA PHE A 146 1.61 4.07 9.33
C PHE A 146 3.03 3.58 9.00
N ARG A 147 3.81 3.19 10.01
CA ARG A 147 5.18 2.68 9.83
C ARG A 147 5.20 1.41 8.98
N GLU A 148 4.32 0.46 9.28
CA GLU A 148 4.18 -0.78 8.52
C GLU A 148 3.81 -0.52 7.06
N ALA A 149 2.89 0.41 6.78
CA ALA A 149 2.54 0.78 5.41
C ALA A 149 3.74 1.41 4.68
N TYR A 150 4.49 2.29 5.35
CA TYR A 150 5.67 2.94 4.78
C TYR A 150 6.77 1.93 4.47
N GLU A 151 7.13 1.07 5.43
CA GLU A 151 8.11 -0.02 5.27
C GLU A 151 7.67 -1.00 4.17
N PHE A 152 6.38 -1.35 4.12
CA PHE A 152 5.87 -2.23 3.08
C PHE A 152 6.06 -1.63 1.69
N LEU A 153 5.73 -0.35 1.50
CA LEU A 153 5.91 0.31 0.21
C LEU A 153 7.39 0.43 -0.17
N THR A 154 8.22 0.94 0.75
CA THR A 154 9.61 1.29 0.50
C THR A 154 10.55 0.10 0.44
N GLU A 155 10.27 -0.97 1.19
CA GLU A 155 11.07 -2.20 1.14
C GLU A 155 10.47 -3.23 0.19
N LYS A 156 9.22 -3.66 0.44
CA LYS A 156 8.62 -4.79 -0.28
C LYS A 156 8.15 -4.36 -1.66
N GLY A 157 7.47 -3.22 -1.76
CA GLY A 157 6.98 -2.70 -3.03
C GLY A 157 8.12 -2.35 -3.99
N VAL A 158 9.10 -1.58 -3.52
CA VAL A 158 10.29 -1.23 -4.32
C VAL A 158 11.12 -2.48 -4.63
N GLY A 159 11.35 -3.36 -3.65
CA GLY A 159 12.05 -4.63 -3.88
C GLY A 159 11.38 -5.51 -4.95
N PHE A 160 10.04 -5.58 -4.93
CA PHE A 160 9.25 -6.29 -5.94
C PHE A 160 9.38 -5.68 -7.34
N LEU A 161 9.45 -4.36 -7.49
CA LEU A 161 9.73 -3.76 -8.80
C LEU A 161 11.17 -4.05 -9.25
N ASN A 162 12.12 -3.92 -8.33
CA ASN A 162 13.54 -4.04 -8.63
C ASN A 162 13.91 -5.43 -9.17
N GLN A 163 13.26 -6.51 -8.76
CA GLN A 163 13.51 -7.85 -9.32
C GLN A 163 13.20 -7.96 -10.84
N PHE A 164 12.31 -7.12 -11.37
CA PHE A 164 11.99 -7.08 -12.80
C PHE A 164 12.80 -6.04 -13.57
N ASP A 165 13.44 -5.11 -12.83
CA ASP A 165 14.33 -4.07 -13.35
C ASP A 165 15.80 -4.51 -13.42
N ILE A 166 16.10 -5.76 -13.07
CA ILE A 166 17.45 -6.31 -13.27
C ILE A 166 17.56 -6.78 -14.72
N ASN A 167 18.35 -6.07 -15.51
CA ASN A 167 18.66 -6.38 -16.91
C ASN A 167 18.93 -7.87 -17.14
N GLY A 168 18.35 -8.43 -18.21
CA GLY A 168 18.64 -9.74 -18.79
C GLY A 168 20.07 -9.88 -19.34
N LYS A 169 21.08 -9.60 -18.50
CA LYS A 169 22.50 -9.79 -18.81
C LYS A 169 22.95 -11.25 -18.73
N GLU A 170 22.07 -12.20 -18.38
CA GLU A 170 22.42 -13.62 -18.28
C GLU A 170 21.94 -14.51 -19.44
N GLU A 171 21.17 -14.02 -20.41
CA GLU A 171 20.66 -14.87 -21.52
C GLU A 171 21.59 -14.97 -22.75
N LYS A 172 22.90 -14.80 -22.56
CA LYS A 172 23.92 -15.19 -23.55
C LYS A 172 25.10 -15.87 -22.85
N SER A 173 24.94 -17.14 -22.50
CA SER A 173 26.04 -18.10 -22.35
C SER A 173 25.75 -19.34 -23.17
#